data_AF-A0A926UW23-F1
#
_entry.id   AF-A0A926UW23-F1
#
_cell.length_a   1.000
_cell.length_b   1.000
_cell.length_c   1.000
_cell.angle_alpha   90.00
_cell.angle_beta   90.00
_cell.angle_gamma   90.00
#
_symmetry.space_group_name_H-M   'P 1'
#
loop_
_entity.id
_entity.type
_entity.pdbx_description
1 polymer ?
#
loop_
_entity_poly.entity_id
_entity_poly.type
_entity_poly.pdbx_seq_one_letter_code
_entity_poly.pdbx_strand_id
1 'polypeptide(L)'
;MGIINSIFTKLQNNHEANNQPNPQPPDPQTTPSAPLAKASHTNLPPANPAGAMQRYQALESQLNGSQVLQAKPIAQPLAEVRKFGKRLMWTGILIGIPAGILYVVNLPYPVIRQPIAKFAPLLLLPSNMSMEENFKRGQATIEESRQLIESPTSIEDLDRGSLKLKEGKAALDAIPAWYVADWADYSRGYYGGWGYDWRFSPAGLQAARVKAGQLEAKVFQEKNAQTALIDAERELAIAKAKFQEAKQPVDKKIAVQNWQGAIDRLGQIPAQTMAGRKAQQLVTTASRDLQDLGGLAAGNVKVLALVSGAEEFAKKAAEAGRNPPHSSDRWQETAQMWQQAIDRLEDIPANDLQGYAEAQKKLAEYRNNLSEVKVRLKYEQEAVQALESANRNLANLWASLPKDGKDLNRNQAIAGFLTIKNDLDKVKNGTTVYLKAQETKMQVEQQLKLLQSGK
;
A
#
# COMPACT_ATOMS: atom_id res chain seq x y z
N MET A 1 -77.63 -29.20 25.16
CA MET A 1 -77.66 -29.38 23.68
C MET A 1 -77.38 -28.10 22.88
N GLY A 2 -77.13 -26.92 23.48
CA GLY A 2 -76.80 -25.68 22.73
C GLY A 2 -75.32 -25.38 22.50
N ILE A 3 -74.40 -26.09 23.18
CA ILE A 3 -72.97 -25.73 23.23
C ILE A 3 -72.14 -26.45 22.13
N ILE A 4 -72.62 -27.60 21.64
CA ILE A 4 -71.90 -28.39 20.62
C ILE A 4 -72.03 -27.75 19.22
N ASN A 5 -73.16 -27.07 18.93
CA ASN A 5 -73.38 -26.41 17.64
C ASN A 5 -72.63 -25.07 17.47
N SER A 6 -72.31 -24.34 18.56
CA SER A 6 -71.65 -23.02 18.44
C SER A 6 -70.14 -23.10 18.19
N ILE A 7 -69.51 -24.25 18.46
CA ILE A 7 -68.08 -24.49 18.23
C ILE A 7 -67.84 -24.91 16.77
N PHE A 8 -68.79 -25.64 16.17
CA PHE A 8 -68.73 -26.06 14.76
C PHE A 8 -68.77 -24.86 13.79
N THR A 9 -69.54 -23.82 14.14
CA THR A 9 -69.66 -22.59 13.32
C THR A 9 -68.40 -21.71 13.35
N LYS A 10 -67.60 -21.77 14.42
CA LYS A 10 -66.31 -21.04 14.48
C LYS A 10 -65.17 -21.74 13.74
N LEU A 11 -65.24 -23.06 13.56
CA LEU A 11 -64.23 -23.85 12.85
C LEU A 11 -64.40 -23.81 11.33
N GLN A 12 -65.63 -23.75 10.81
CA GLN A 12 -65.87 -23.60 9.36
C GLN A 12 -65.47 -22.21 8.83
N ASN A 13 -65.74 -21.14 9.57
CA ASN A 13 -65.47 -19.77 9.09
C ASN A 13 -63.97 -19.42 8.99
N ASN A 14 -63.08 -20.15 9.66
CA ASN A 14 -61.63 -19.93 9.59
C ASN A 14 -60.96 -20.61 8.39
N HIS A 15 -61.63 -21.55 7.71
CA HIS A 15 -61.09 -22.19 6.51
C HIS A 15 -61.30 -21.35 5.23
N GLU A 16 -62.23 -20.40 5.21
CA GLU A 16 -62.53 -19.57 4.03
C GLU A 16 -61.74 -18.24 3.97
N ALA A 17 -61.08 -17.83 5.06
CA ALA A 17 -60.37 -16.55 5.13
C ALA A 17 -58.94 -16.57 4.55
N ASN A 18 -58.49 -17.67 3.94
CA ASN A 18 -57.11 -17.83 3.48
C ASN A 18 -56.93 -17.92 1.95
N ASN A 19 -57.94 -17.50 1.18
CA ASN A 19 -57.82 -17.31 -0.27
C ASN A 19 -57.97 -15.82 -0.62
N GLN A 20 -56.87 -15.08 -0.49
CA GLN A 20 -56.67 -13.82 -1.22
C GLN A 20 -55.34 -13.86 -1.98
N PRO A 21 -55.29 -13.26 -3.18
CA PRO A 21 -54.28 -13.58 -4.18
C PRO A 21 -52.94 -12.90 -3.89
N ASN A 22 -51.88 -13.65 -4.20
CA ASN A 22 -50.49 -13.20 -4.31
C ASN A 22 -50.38 -11.83 -5.05
N PRO A 23 -49.67 -10.82 -4.52
CA PRO A 23 -49.35 -9.64 -5.30
C PRO A 23 -48.29 -10.00 -6.34
N GLN A 24 -48.66 -9.88 -7.62
CA GLN A 24 -47.73 -9.99 -8.74
C GLN A 24 -46.60 -8.95 -8.64
N PRO A 25 -45.39 -9.30 -9.13
CA PRO A 25 -44.23 -8.43 -9.14
C PRO A 25 -44.40 -7.32 -10.18
N PRO A 26 -43.82 -6.12 -9.97
CA PRO A 26 -43.82 -5.11 -11.02
C PRO A 26 -42.86 -5.51 -12.14
N ASP A 27 -43.41 -5.59 -13.35
CA ASP A 27 -42.69 -5.87 -14.60
C ASP A 27 -41.82 -4.67 -15.06
N PRO A 28 -40.80 -4.90 -15.91
CA PRO A 28 -39.70 -3.99 -16.16
C PRO A 28 -39.97 -3.07 -17.35
N GLN A 29 -39.76 -1.76 -17.21
CA GLN A 29 -39.63 -0.89 -18.37
C GLN A 29 -38.50 0.15 -18.26
N THR A 30 -37.66 0.08 -19.30
CA THR A 30 -36.96 1.14 -20.02
C THR A 30 -35.76 1.83 -19.37
N THR A 31 -34.61 1.24 -19.66
CA THR A 31 -33.34 1.92 -19.94
C THR A 31 -33.45 2.87 -21.13
N PRO A 32 -32.61 3.92 -21.16
CA PRO A 32 -31.76 4.16 -22.31
C PRO A 32 -30.27 4.15 -21.94
N SER A 33 -29.51 3.37 -22.71
CA SER A 33 -28.04 3.38 -22.90
C SER A 33 -27.54 4.82 -23.22
N ALA A 34 -26.33 5.32 -22.94
CA ALA A 34 -24.97 4.84 -22.65
C ALA A 34 -24.16 6.08 -22.13
N PRO A 35 -22.80 6.10 -21.96
CA PRO A 35 -21.79 5.05 -22.03
C PRO A 35 -20.84 4.98 -20.79
N LEU A 36 -19.94 3.99 -20.82
CA LEU A 36 -18.95 3.62 -19.80
C LEU A 36 -18.13 4.78 -19.23
N ALA A 37 -18.13 4.91 -17.90
CA ALA A 37 -17.15 5.67 -17.13
C ALA A 37 -16.31 4.73 -16.25
N LYS A 38 -14.99 4.90 -16.37
CA LYS A 38 -13.91 4.13 -15.75
C LYS A 38 -13.99 4.14 -14.22
N ALA A 39 -13.62 3.00 -13.64
CA ALA A 39 -13.49 2.78 -12.21
C ALA A 39 -12.55 3.82 -11.55
N SER A 40 -13.06 4.39 -10.46
CA SER A 40 -12.38 5.35 -9.60
C SER A 40 -11.30 4.67 -8.77
N HIS A 41 -10.05 4.94 -9.11
CA HIS A 41 -8.92 4.72 -8.21
C HIS A 41 -9.02 5.69 -7.03
N THR A 42 -8.95 5.17 -5.81
CA THR A 42 -8.81 5.97 -4.59
C THR A 42 -7.44 6.64 -4.58
N ASN A 43 -7.45 7.98 -4.58
CA ASN A 43 -6.30 8.86 -4.60
C ASN A 43 -5.38 8.65 -3.37
N LEU A 44 -4.21 8.08 -3.60
CA LEU A 44 -3.00 8.42 -2.84
C LEU A 44 -2.51 9.79 -3.35
N PRO A 45 -2.05 10.70 -2.49
CA PRO A 45 -1.61 12.01 -2.94
C PRO A 45 -0.43 11.85 -3.91
N PRO A 46 -0.38 12.62 -5.02
CA PRO A 46 0.79 12.60 -5.90
C PRO A 46 2.00 13.04 -5.07
N ALA A 47 3.09 12.26 -5.16
CA ALA A 47 4.38 12.64 -4.62
C ALA A 47 4.71 14.05 -5.14
N ASN A 48 4.70 15.02 -4.23
CA ASN A 48 4.80 16.44 -4.56
C ASN A 48 6.18 16.73 -5.18
N PRO A 49 6.27 17.06 -6.50
CA PRO A 49 7.54 17.38 -7.15
C PRO A 49 8.14 18.69 -6.64
N ALA A 50 7.38 19.50 -5.89
CA ALA A 50 7.87 20.73 -5.27
C ALA A 50 8.96 20.49 -4.22
N GLY A 51 8.96 19.34 -3.52
CA GLY A 51 9.99 19.01 -2.52
C GLY A 51 11.36 18.71 -3.12
N ALA A 52 11.40 18.15 -4.34
CA ALA A 52 12.63 17.93 -5.08
C ALA A 52 13.20 19.25 -5.59
N MET A 53 12.36 20.13 -6.17
CA MET A 53 12.78 21.47 -6.63
C MET A 53 13.26 22.38 -5.50
N GLN A 54 12.62 22.32 -4.33
CA GLN A 54 13.06 23.05 -3.13
C GLN A 54 14.38 22.50 -2.56
N ARG A 55 14.61 21.18 -2.64
CA ARG A 55 15.91 20.57 -2.32
C ARG A 55 17.01 20.90 -3.33
N TYR A 56 16.67 21.04 -4.62
CA TYR A 56 17.61 21.50 -5.65
C TYR A 56 18.06 22.96 -5.37
N GLN A 57 17.13 23.86 -5.04
CA GLN A 57 17.46 25.25 -4.67
C GLN A 57 18.25 25.35 -3.35
N ALA A 58 17.98 24.45 -2.38
CA ALA A 58 18.74 24.36 -1.14
C ALA A 58 20.18 23.82 -1.36
N LEU A 59 20.38 22.91 -2.31
CA LEU A 59 21.72 22.42 -2.69
C LEU A 59 22.50 23.48 -3.49
N GLU A 60 21.85 24.19 -4.42
CA GLU A 60 22.46 25.29 -5.18
C GLU A 60 22.86 26.46 -4.27
N SER A 61 22.07 26.78 -3.25
CA SER A 61 22.42 27.82 -2.26
C SER A 61 23.54 27.39 -1.31
N GLN A 62 23.66 26.11 -0.97
CA GLN A 62 24.80 25.58 -0.21
C GLN A 62 26.08 25.45 -1.06
N LEU A 63 25.95 25.22 -2.38
CA LEU A 63 27.07 25.17 -3.32
C LEU A 63 27.61 26.56 -3.68
N ASN A 64 26.76 27.60 -3.68
CA ASN A 64 27.14 28.99 -3.96
C ASN A 64 27.50 29.83 -2.71
N GLY A 65 27.44 29.24 -1.51
CA GLY A 65 27.77 29.89 -0.24
C GLY A 65 29.28 30.06 -0.02
N SER A 66 29.94 30.84 -0.86
CA SER A 66 31.24 31.46 -0.52
C SER A 66 30.97 32.87 -0.01
N GLN A 67 31.43 33.14 1.21
CA GLN A 67 31.30 34.42 1.91
C GLN A 67 31.66 35.61 1.00
N VAL A 68 30.67 36.46 0.74
CA VAL A 68 30.92 37.82 0.26
C VAL A 68 31.54 38.59 1.43
N LEU A 69 32.85 38.84 1.34
CA LEU A 69 33.50 39.86 2.16
C LEU A 69 32.82 41.20 1.88
N GLN A 70 32.11 41.73 2.88
CA GLN A 70 31.52 43.07 2.81
C GLN A 70 32.63 44.11 2.67
N ALA A 71 32.78 44.67 1.47
CA ALA A 71 33.55 45.89 1.28
C ALA A 71 32.73 47.07 1.83
N LYS A 72 33.26 47.73 2.86
CA LYS A 72 32.72 48.96 3.43
C LYS A 72 32.79 50.08 2.38
N PRO A 73 31.75 50.91 2.17
CA PRO A 73 31.82 51.98 1.18
C PRO A 73 32.74 53.09 1.68
N ILE A 74 33.78 53.39 0.90
CA ILE A 74 34.59 54.59 1.08
C ILE A 74 33.85 55.72 0.35
N ALA A 75 33.27 56.63 1.11
CA ALA A 75 32.80 57.91 0.61
C ALA A 75 34.00 58.77 0.19
N GLN A 76 33.88 59.44 -0.96
CA GLN A 76 34.78 60.51 -1.37
C GLN A 76 34.77 61.64 -0.33
N PRO A 77 35.87 62.41 -0.26
CA PRO A 77 35.69 63.80 -0.69
C PRO A 77 36.77 64.26 -1.68
N LEU A 78 36.31 64.99 -2.69
CA LEU A 78 37.13 65.94 -3.45
C LEU A 78 37.40 67.17 -2.57
N ALA A 79 38.67 67.47 -2.30
CA ALA A 79 39.20 68.84 -2.22
C ALA A 79 40.73 68.83 -2.11
N GLU A 80 41.39 69.55 -3.02
CA GLU A 80 42.82 69.92 -3.07
C GLU A 80 43.81 68.76 -3.27
N VAL A 81 44.69 68.76 -4.28
CA VAL A 81 45.71 69.77 -4.57
C VAL A 81 45.96 69.85 -6.07
N ARG A 82 45.92 71.09 -6.55
CA ARG A 82 46.29 71.55 -7.88
C ARG A 82 47.83 71.62 -7.96
N LYS A 83 48.37 71.18 -9.11
CA LYS A 83 49.71 71.46 -9.66
C LYS A 83 50.91 70.68 -9.08
N PHE A 84 51.34 69.66 -9.82
CA PHE A 84 52.74 69.46 -10.23
C PHE A 84 52.71 68.38 -11.34
N GLY A 85 52.75 68.70 -12.63
CA GLY A 85 53.73 69.56 -13.27
C GLY A 85 54.82 68.69 -13.87
N LYS A 86 54.62 68.29 -15.14
CA LYS A 86 55.62 67.81 -16.11
C LYS A 86 57.07 67.89 -15.60
N ARG A 87 57.65 66.75 -15.20
CA ARG A 87 59.11 66.46 -15.18
C ARG A 87 59.33 65.12 -14.46
N LEU A 88 59.19 64.01 -15.18
CA LEU A 88 60.07 62.83 -15.04
C LEU A 88 59.77 61.81 -16.14
N MET A 89 59.91 62.24 -17.39
CA MET A 89 60.22 61.34 -18.49
C MET A 89 61.76 61.27 -18.53
N TRP A 90 62.29 60.05 -18.37
CA TRP A 90 63.66 59.61 -18.61
C TRP A 90 64.75 60.03 -17.60
N THR A 91 65.03 59.14 -16.64
CA THR A 91 66.37 58.60 -16.27
C THR A 91 66.21 57.62 -15.11
N GLY A 92 66.52 56.34 -15.34
CA GLY A 92 66.49 55.31 -14.29
C GLY A 92 66.24 53.89 -14.81
N ILE A 93 67.01 53.45 -15.80
CA ILE A 93 67.22 52.03 -16.05
C ILE A 93 68.21 51.55 -14.98
N LEU A 94 67.89 50.41 -14.36
CA LEU A 94 68.61 49.60 -13.36
C LEU A 94 68.28 49.90 -11.88
N ILE A 95 67.78 48.83 -11.24
CA ILE A 95 67.56 48.60 -9.80
C ILE A 95 66.14 48.93 -9.29
N GLY A 96 65.32 47.87 -9.20
CA GLY A 96 64.10 47.82 -8.38
C GLY A 96 62.79 48.05 -9.12
N ILE A 97 62.21 47.00 -9.73
CA ILE A 97 60.81 47.05 -10.16
C ILE A 97 59.95 47.03 -8.86
N PRO A 98 59.17 48.08 -8.56
CA PRO A 98 58.30 48.08 -7.39
C PRO A 98 57.23 47.00 -7.57
N ALA A 99 56.99 46.19 -6.54
CA ALA A 99 55.98 45.13 -6.55
C ALA A 99 54.57 45.58 -7.00
N GLY A 100 54.27 46.90 -6.92
CA GLY A 100 53.03 47.49 -7.41
C GLY A 100 52.85 47.49 -8.94
N ILE A 101 53.92 47.46 -9.74
CA ILE A 101 53.81 47.37 -11.22
C ILE A 101 53.46 45.93 -11.64
N LEU A 102 53.96 44.91 -10.93
CA LEU A 102 53.63 43.50 -11.20
C LEU A 102 52.13 43.21 -11.00
N TYR A 103 51.46 43.90 -10.07
CA TYR A 103 50.03 43.74 -9.82
C TYR A 103 49.16 44.22 -10.99
N VAL A 104 49.52 45.35 -11.62
CA VAL A 104 48.80 45.90 -12.79
C VAL A 104 49.07 45.06 -14.05
N VAL A 105 50.26 44.47 -14.16
CA VAL A 105 50.63 43.57 -15.27
C VAL A 105 49.94 42.20 -15.18
N ASN A 106 49.57 41.76 -13.97
CA ASN A 106 48.80 40.53 -13.76
C ASN A 106 47.27 40.71 -13.96
N LEU A 107 46.80 41.90 -14.32
CA LEU A 107 45.38 42.13 -14.57
C LEU A 107 44.90 41.40 -15.84
N PRO A 108 43.68 40.83 -15.83
CA PRO A 108 43.11 40.05 -16.93
C PRO A 108 42.55 40.95 -18.06
N TYR A 109 43.26 42.00 -18.47
CA TYR A 109 42.84 42.89 -19.56
C TYR A 109 43.71 42.67 -20.81
N PRO A 110 43.13 42.17 -21.92
CA PRO A 110 43.87 41.88 -23.17
C PRO A 110 44.63 43.10 -23.71
N VAL A 111 44.08 44.30 -23.53
CA VAL A 111 44.66 45.59 -23.96
C VAL A 111 46.00 45.88 -23.27
N ILE A 112 46.21 45.38 -22.04
CA ILE A 112 47.45 45.59 -21.26
C ILE A 112 48.44 44.45 -21.54
N ARG A 113 47.96 43.22 -21.70
CA ARG A 113 48.81 42.03 -21.83
C ARG A 113 49.44 41.85 -23.20
N GLN A 114 48.72 42.13 -24.29
CA GLN A 114 49.25 41.92 -25.64
C GLN A 114 50.53 42.74 -25.94
N PRO A 115 50.64 44.02 -25.52
CA PRO A 115 51.91 44.75 -25.61
C PRO A 115 53.02 44.14 -24.76
N ILE A 116 52.71 43.71 -23.53
CA ILE A 116 53.71 43.14 -22.60
C ILE A 116 54.23 41.79 -23.11
N ALA A 117 53.37 40.97 -23.68
CA ALA A 117 53.78 39.70 -24.30
C ALA A 117 54.77 39.91 -25.46
N LYS A 118 54.63 41.00 -26.23
CA LYS A 118 55.52 41.34 -27.36
C LYS A 118 56.84 41.96 -26.94
N PHE A 119 56.83 42.84 -25.92
CA PHE A 119 58.00 43.66 -25.58
C PHE A 119 58.71 43.25 -24.28
N ALA A 120 58.03 42.58 -23.34
CA ALA A 120 58.59 42.18 -22.05
C ALA A 120 57.96 40.87 -21.51
N PRO A 121 58.07 39.73 -22.24
CA PRO A 121 57.37 38.48 -21.93
C PRO A 121 57.71 37.88 -20.56
N LEU A 122 58.89 38.21 -20.00
CA LEU A 122 59.33 37.76 -18.68
C LEU A 122 58.39 38.24 -17.55
N LEU A 123 57.71 39.38 -17.71
CA LEU A 123 56.78 39.89 -16.70
C LEU A 123 55.49 39.06 -16.57
N LEU A 124 55.17 38.24 -17.57
CA LEU A 124 53.99 37.36 -17.59
C LEU A 124 54.29 35.96 -17.06
N LEU A 125 55.57 35.61 -16.83
CA LEU A 125 55.98 34.27 -16.37
C LEU A 125 55.26 33.81 -15.09
N PRO A 126 55.18 34.60 -14.00
CA PRO A 126 54.53 34.13 -12.78
C PRO A 126 53.05 33.80 -12.98
N SER A 127 52.38 34.58 -13.83
CA SER A 127 50.99 34.35 -14.17
C SER A 127 50.85 33.06 -14.98
N ASN A 128 51.59 32.93 -16.08
CA ASN A 128 51.53 31.73 -16.93
C ASN A 128 51.89 30.47 -16.14
N MET A 129 52.87 30.52 -15.23
CA MET A 129 53.21 29.43 -14.32
C MET A 129 52.03 29.04 -13.42
N SER A 130 51.27 30.01 -12.91
CA SER A 130 50.05 29.75 -12.15
C SER A 130 48.96 29.09 -13.00
N MET A 131 48.75 29.51 -14.25
CA MET A 131 47.79 28.85 -15.15
C MET A 131 48.23 27.42 -15.50
N GLU A 132 49.52 27.20 -15.75
CA GLU A 132 50.08 25.88 -16.00
C GLU A 132 49.94 24.96 -14.79
N GLU A 133 50.20 25.47 -13.58
CA GLU A 133 50.04 24.71 -12.34
C GLU A 133 48.59 24.32 -12.11
N ASN A 134 47.66 25.26 -12.26
CA ASN A 134 46.22 25.00 -12.18
C ASN A 134 45.77 23.97 -13.22
N PHE A 135 46.32 24.02 -14.43
CA PHE A 135 46.03 23.04 -15.48
C PHE A 135 46.54 21.64 -15.15
N LYS A 136 47.82 21.52 -14.76
CA LYS A 136 48.45 20.24 -14.37
C LYS A 136 47.74 19.63 -13.16
N ARG A 137 47.50 20.44 -12.13
CA ARG A 137 46.76 20.03 -10.93
C ARG A 137 45.35 19.60 -11.29
N GLY A 138 44.63 20.42 -12.04
CA GLY A 138 43.28 20.11 -12.51
C GLY A 138 43.21 18.79 -13.27
N GLN A 139 44.09 18.57 -14.26
CA GLN A 139 44.14 17.30 -14.98
C GLN A 139 44.44 16.10 -14.09
N ALA A 140 45.46 16.20 -13.24
CA ALA A 140 45.85 15.11 -12.34
C ALA A 140 44.71 14.76 -11.37
N THR A 141 44.10 15.77 -10.74
CA THR A 141 43.02 15.55 -9.77
C THR A 141 41.75 15.03 -10.45
N ILE A 142 41.43 15.45 -11.68
CA ILE A 142 40.34 14.85 -12.46
C ILE A 142 40.62 13.38 -12.75
N GLU A 143 41.87 13.02 -13.08
CA GLU A 143 42.26 11.63 -13.31
C GLU A 143 42.17 10.77 -12.04
N GLU A 144 42.60 11.29 -10.90
CA GLU A 144 42.43 10.63 -9.61
C GLU A 144 40.94 10.45 -9.25
N SER A 145 40.12 11.48 -9.49
CA SER A 145 38.67 11.38 -9.25
C SER A 145 38.01 10.32 -10.13
N ARG A 146 38.48 10.17 -11.38
CA ARG A 146 37.96 9.15 -12.30
C ARG A 146 38.11 7.75 -11.74
N GLN A 147 39.28 7.41 -11.20
CA GLN A 147 39.53 6.07 -10.67
C GLN A 147 38.54 5.69 -9.57
N LEU A 148 38.17 6.68 -8.75
CA LEU A 148 37.23 6.52 -7.64
C LEU A 148 35.75 6.54 -8.08
N ILE A 149 35.42 7.26 -9.15
CA ILE A 149 34.03 7.44 -9.65
C ILE A 149 33.65 6.39 -10.69
N GLU A 150 34.59 5.95 -11.53
CA GLU A 150 34.27 5.01 -12.61
C GLU A 150 34.05 3.59 -12.12
N SER A 151 34.82 3.19 -11.11
CA SER A 151 34.80 1.85 -10.50
C SER A 151 34.83 1.95 -8.97
N PRO A 152 33.85 2.62 -8.34
CA PRO A 152 33.78 2.70 -6.88
C PRO A 152 33.65 1.29 -6.30
N THR A 153 34.36 1.02 -5.20
CA THR A 153 34.19 -0.23 -4.43
C THR A 153 33.34 -0.02 -3.18
N SER A 154 33.18 1.23 -2.77
CA SER A 154 32.43 1.68 -1.60
C SER A 154 31.77 3.03 -1.84
N ILE A 155 30.88 3.45 -0.93
CA ILE A 155 30.30 4.80 -0.96
C ILE A 155 31.38 5.84 -0.61
N GLU A 156 32.31 5.46 0.27
CA GLU A 156 33.43 6.29 0.70
C GLU A 156 34.36 6.61 -0.47
N ASP A 157 34.57 5.68 -1.40
CA ASP A 157 35.31 5.93 -2.64
C ASP A 157 34.58 6.97 -3.49
N LEU A 158 33.26 6.86 -3.62
CA LEU A 158 32.45 7.80 -4.40
C LEU A 158 32.49 9.20 -3.80
N ASP A 159 32.43 9.33 -2.48
CA ASP A 159 32.51 10.64 -1.80
C ASP A 159 33.91 11.25 -1.90
N ARG A 160 34.97 10.45 -1.74
CA ARG A 160 36.36 10.89 -1.98
C ARG A 160 36.57 11.31 -3.43
N GLY A 161 36.04 10.54 -4.38
CA GLY A 161 36.06 10.85 -5.80
C GLY A 161 35.33 12.15 -6.11
N SER A 162 34.14 12.34 -5.53
CA SER A 162 33.36 13.57 -5.66
C SER A 162 34.08 14.80 -5.10
N LEU A 163 34.81 14.65 -3.98
CA LEU A 163 35.61 15.73 -3.41
C LEU A 163 36.77 16.11 -4.35
N LYS A 164 37.53 15.11 -4.83
CA LYS A 164 38.62 15.32 -5.80
C LYS A 164 38.10 15.94 -7.10
N LEU A 165 36.95 15.49 -7.60
CA LEU A 165 36.31 16.07 -8.78
C LEU A 165 36.04 17.57 -8.57
N LYS A 166 35.54 17.97 -7.39
CA LYS A 166 35.31 19.38 -7.04
C LYS A 166 36.61 20.18 -7.00
N GLU A 167 37.67 19.64 -6.40
CA GLU A 167 39.00 20.27 -6.35
C GLU A 167 39.60 20.44 -7.76
N GLY A 168 39.53 19.39 -8.58
CA GLY A 168 40.01 19.41 -9.96
C GLY A 168 39.24 20.41 -10.82
N LYS A 169 37.91 20.48 -10.70
CA LYS A 169 37.07 21.48 -11.37
C LYS A 169 37.48 22.90 -10.95
N ALA A 170 37.63 23.16 -9.65
CA ALA A 170 38.06 24.47 -9.16
C ALA A 170 39.42 24.90 -9.74
N ALA A 171 40.38 23.97 -9.86
CA ALA A 171 41.67 24.25 -10.49
C ALA A 171 41.54 24.55 -11.99
N LEU A 172 40.71 23.80 -12.74
CA LEU A 172 40.46 24.07 -14.16
C LEU A 172 39.68 25.36 -14.40
N ASP A 173 38.76 25.72 -13.52
CA ASP A 173 37.93 26.93 -13.61
C ASP A 173 38.70 28.19 -13.21
N ALA A 174 39.77 28.04 -12.44
CA ALA A 174 40.73 29.11 -12.17
C ALA A 174 41.49 29.57 -13.43
N ILE A 175 41.43 28.83 -14.55
CA ILE A 175 42.01 29.22 -15.83
C ILE A 175 41.01 30.09 -16.60
N PRO A 176 41.29 31.40 -16.76
CA PRO A 176 40.32 32.32 -17.35
C PRO A 176 40.12 32.12 -18.84
N ALA A 177 38.95 32.47 -19.36
CA ALA A 177 38.64 32.36 -20.79
C ALA A 177 39.58 33.20 -21.69
N TRP A 178 40.01 34.38 -21.22
CA TRP A 178 40.94 35.22 -21.97
C TRP A 178 42.31 34.52 -22.17
N TYR A 179 42.76 33.71 -21.21
CA TYR A 179 44.04 32.98 -21.31
C TYR A 179 44.00 31.93 -22.43
N VAL A 180 42.83 31.32 -22.62
CA VAL A 180 42.58 30.34 -23.69
C VAL A 180 42.53 31.02 -25.06
N ALA A 181 41.85 32.17 -25.15
CA ALA A 181 41.71 32.94 -26.39
C ALA A 181 43.06 33.46 -26.90
N ASP A 182 43.89 33.94 -25.99
CA ASP A 182 45.20 34.51 -26.31
C ASP A 182 46.27 33.42 -26.53
N TRP A 183 46.05 32.16 -26.14
CA TRP A 183 47.07 31.09 -26.17
C TRP A 183 47.79 30.93 -27.52
N ALA A 184 47.08 31.08 -28.64
CA ALA A 184 47.66 30.92 -29.98
C ALA A 184 48.76 31.96 -30.31
N ASP A 185 48.66 33.15 -29.72
CA ASP A 185 49.67 34.21 -29.85
C ASP A 185 50.89 33.95 -28.96
N TYR A 186 50.73 33.17 -27.89
CA TYR A 186 51.76 32.88 -26.89
C TYR A 186 52.53 31.59 -27.21
N SER A 187 51.88 30.60 -27.83
CA SER A 187 52.47 29.29 -28.13
C SER A 187 53.41 29.31 -29.35
N ARG A 188 53.35 30.34 -30.19
CA ARG A 188 54.21 30.51 -31.37
C ARG A 188 55.55 31.16 -30.99
N GLY A 189 56.43 30.38 -30.37
CA GLY A 189 57.89 30.60 -30.52
C GLY A 189 58.68 31.24 -29.37
N TYR A 190 58.09 31.62 -28.23
CA TYR A 190 58.85 32.30 -27.15
C TYR A 190 59.23 31.43 -25.95
N TYR A 191 58.52 30.32 -25.69
CA TYR A 191 58.68 29.54 -24.45
C TYR A 191 59.49 28.24 -24.57
N GLY A 192 59.83 27.80 -25.78
CA GLY A 192 60.61 26.58 -26.02
C GLY A 192 62.07 26.63 -25.56
N GLY A 193 62.60 27.82 -25.22
CA GLY A 193 64.00 28.03 -24.83
C GLY A 193 64.29 28.16 -23.32
N TRP A 194 63.27 28.19 -22.46
CA TRP A 194 63.44 28.56 -21.03
C TRP A 194 63.40 27.38 -20.05
N GLY A 195 63.52 26.14 -20.52
CA GLY A 195 63.66 24.95 -19.67
C GLY A 195 62.44 24.57 -18.82
N TYR A 196 61.28 25.23 -19.01
CA TYR A 196 60.03 24.92 -18.30
C TYR A 196 59.12 24.06 -19.19
N ASP A 197 58.64 22.94 -18.67
CA ASP A 197 57.78 21.99 -19.38
C ASP A 197 56.33 22.49 -19.41
N TRP A 198 55.97 23.25 -20.43
CA TRP A 198 54.61 23.74 -20.66
C TRP A 198 53.73 22.65 -21.27
N ARG A 199 52.71 22.21 -20.54
CA ARG A 199 51.75 21.17 -20.97
C ARG A 199 50.36 21.71 -21.27
N PHE A 200 50.07 22.97 -20.91
CA PHE A 200 48.81 23.61 -21.20
C PHE A 200 48.48 23.58 -22.69
N SER A 201 47.21 23.27 -23.00
CA SER A 201 46.65 23.49 -24.33
C SER A 201 45.13 23.74 -24.21
N PRO A 202 44.54 24.59 -25.07
CA PRO A 202 43.09 24.77 -25.14
C PRO A 202 42.33 23.46 -25.32
N ALA A 203 42.85 22.57 -26.18
CA ALA A 203 42.28 21.24 -26.41
C ALA A 203 42.34 20.37 -25.15
N GLY A 204 43.47 20.37 -24.43
CA GLY A 204 43.62 19.63 -23.17
C GLY A 204 42.75 20.17 -22.04
N LEU A 205 42.54 21.49 -21.97
CA LEU A 205 41.63 22.12 -20.99
C LEU A 205 40.18 21.72 -21.27
N GLN A 206 39.77 21.82 -22.54
CA GLN A 206 38.43 21.43 -22.95
C GLN A 206 38.18 19.93 -22.68
N ALA A 207 39.14 19.06 -23.01
CA ALA A 207 39.04 17.64 -22.72
C ALA A 207 38.89 17.36 -21.22
N ALA A 208 39.68 18.04 -20.37
CA ALA A 208 39.61 17.88 -18.92
C ALA A 208 38.26 18.36 -18.35
N ARG A 209 37.71 19.48 -18.83
CA ARG A 209 36.38 19.98 -18.42
C ARG A 209 35.24 19.07 -18.88
N VAL A 210 35.28 18.55 -20.11
CA VAL A 210 34.31 17.57 -20.61
C VAL A 210 34.31 16.32 -19.75
N LYS A 211 35.51 15.80 -19.43
CA LYS A 211 35.68 14.66 -18.54
C LYS A 211 35.13 14.92 -17.14
N ALA A 212 35.40 16.09 -16.57
CA ALA A 212 34.83 16.49 -15.30
C ALA A 212 33.29 16.49 -15.30
N GLY A 213 32.66 16.99 -16.37
CA GLY A 213 31.20 16.96 -16.53
C GLY A 213 30.64 15.54 -16.64
N GLN A 214 31.32 14.63 -17.34
CA GLN A 214 30.94 13.21 -17.42
C GLN A 214 30.99 12.52 -16.04
N LEU A 215 32.06 12.78 -15.28
CA LEU A 215 32.21 12.24 -13.93
C LEU A 215 31.16 12.80 -12.96
N GLU A 216 30.81 14.08 -13.07
CA GLU A 216 29.76 14.70 -12.26
C GLU A 216 28.39 14.07 -12.53
N ALA A 217 28.05 13.85 -13.80
CA ALA A 217 26.84 13.13 -14.18
C ALA A 217 26.81 11.71 -13.60
N LYS A 218 27.96 11.00 -13.59
CA LYS A 218 28.06 9.66 -13.00
C LYS A 218 27.90 9.67 -11.48
N VAL A 219 28.54 10.60 -10.77
CA VAL A 219 28.35 10.80 -9.32
C VAL A 219 26.89 11.07 -9.00
N PHE A 220 26.23 11.93 -9.79
CA PHE A 220 24.81 12.23 -9.61
C PHE A 220 23.93 10.98 -9.79
N GLN A 221 24.17 10.18 -10.82
CA GLN A 221 23.46 8.92 -11.04
C GLN A 221 23.64 7.93 -9.88
N GLU A 222 24.87 7.75 -9.41
CA GLU A 222 25.18 6.86 -8.28
C GLU A 222 24.50 7.33 -6.98
N LYS A 223 24.52 8.64 -6.67
CA LYS A 223 23.84 9.18 -5.48
C LYS A 223 22.32 9.02 -5.52
N ASN A 224 21.71 9.25 -6.69
CA ASN A 224 20.28 9.03 -6.86
C ASN A 224 19.92 7.55 -6.72
N ALA A 225 20.69 6.65 -7.33
CA ALA A 225 20.49 5.21 -7.20
C ALA A 225 20.65 4.74 -5.75
N GLN A 226 21.63 5.29 -5.01
CA GLN A 226 21.83 4.99 -3.60
C GLN A 226 20.65 5.44 -2.73
N THR A 227 20.08 6.62 -3.00
CA THR A 227 18.89 7.10 -2.28
C THR A 227 17.70 6.19 -2.55
N ALA A 228 17.46 5.84 -3.82
CA ALA A 228 16.40 4.92 -4.21
C ALA A 228 16.56 3.54 -3.53
N LEU A 229 17.80 3.05 -3.42
CA LEU A 229 18.10 1.79 -2.75
C LEU A 229 17.75 1.86 -1.25
N ILE A 230 18.19 2.89 -0.54
CA ILE A 230 17.92 3.06 0.89
C ILE A 230 16.41 3.13 1.16
N ASP A 231 15.69 3.89 0.35
CA ASP A 231 14.24 4.03 0.51
C ASP A 231 13.52 2.70 0.23
N ALA A 232 13.89 1.98 -0.83
CA ALA A 232 13.29 0.69 -1.14
C ALA A 232 13.65 -0.40 -0.11
N GLU A 233 14.88 -0.40 0.43
CA GLU A 233 15.27 -1.28 1.56
C GLU A 233 14.42 -1.01 2.80
N ARG A 234 14.17 0.26 3.11
CA ARG A 234 13.31 0.65 4.24
C ARG A 234 11.87 0.19 4.02
N GLU A 235 11.31 0.41 2.84
CA GLU A 235 9.95 -0.05 2.50
C GLU A 235 9.83 -1.57 2.59
N LEU A 236 10.83 -2.29 2.08
CA LEU A 236 10.90 -3.74 2.18
C LEU A 236 10.94 -4.21 3.64
N ALA A 237 11.76 -3.58 4.48
CA ALA A 237 11.84 -3.90 5.91
C ALA A 237 10.51 -3.64 6.64
N ILE A 238 9.85 -2.52 6.36
CA ILE A 238 8.53 -2.19 6.93
C ILE A 238 7.48 -3.20 6.49
N ALA A 239 7.45 -3.58 5.21
CA ALA A 239 6.50 -4.55 4.69
C ALA A 239 6.70 -5.93 5.35
N LYS A 240 7.96 -6.37 5.51
CA LYS A 240 8.32 -7.60 6.23
C LYS A 240 7.84 -7.56 7.69
N ALA A 241 8.10 -6.48 8.41
CA ALA A 241 7.66 -6.33 9.81
C ALA A 241 6.13 -6.35 9.93
N LYS A 242 5.42 -5.59 9.09
CA LYS A 242 3.95 -5.56 9.07
C LYS A 242 3.34 -6.93 8.78
N PHE A 243 3.95 -7.72 7.90
CA PHE A 243 3.49 -9.08 7.63
C PHE A 243 3.62 -9.99 8.86
N GLN A 244 4.71 -9.86 9.62
CA GLN A 244 4.95 -10.65 10.83
C GLN A 244 4.01 -10.27 11.98
N GLU A 245 3.75 -8.97 12.16
CA GLU A 245 2.89 -8.46 13.24
C GLU A 245 1.39 -8.66 12.96
N ALA A 246 1.00 -8.76 11.69
CA ALA A 246 -0.39 -8.86 11.28
C ALA A 246 -1.04 -10.15 11.77
N LYS A 247 -2.06 -10.00 12.62
CA LYS A 247 -2.95 -11.09 13.05
C LYS A 247 -4.09 -11.29 12.06
N GLN A 248 -4.58 -10.19 11.48
CA GLN A 248 -5.69 -10.24 10.56
C GLN A 248 -5.20 -10.57 9.14
N PRO A 249 -5.93 -11.41 8.41
CA PRO A 249 -5.47 -11.86 7.10
C PRO A 249 -5.51 -10.76 6.02
N VAL A 250 -6.41 -9.79 6.15
CA VAL A 250 -6.45 -8.60 5.27
C VAL A 250 -5.18 -7.77 5.40
N ASP A 251 -4.65 -7.62 6.61
CA ASP A 251 -3.42 -6.87 6.87
C ASP A 251 -2.20 -7.59 6.31
N LYS A 252 -2.17 -8.93 6.40
CA LYS A 252 -1.15 -9.76 5.74
C LYS A 252 -1.14 -9.57 4.23
N LYS A 253 -2.32 -9.52 3.59
CA LYS A 253 -2.44 -9.26 2.14
C LYS A 253 -1.88 -7.90 1.76
N ILE A 254 -2.18 -6.85 2.53
CA ILE A 254 -1.66 -5.50 2.31
C ILE A 254 -0.13 -5.48 2.47
N ALA A 255 0.40 -6.17 3.49
CA ALA A 255 1.84 -6.27 3.69
C ALA A 255 2.56 -6.98 2.52
N VAL A 256 1.97 -8.04 1.97
CA VAL A 256 2.47 -8.73 0.77
C VAL A 256 2.46 -7.81 -0.45
N GLN A 257 1.39 -7.03 -0.67
CA GLN A 257 1.34 -6.06 -1.76
C GLN A 257 2.43 -4.98 -1.62
N ASN A 258 2.65 -4.47 -0.41
CA ASN A 258 3.71 -3.50 -0.14
C ASN A 258 5.12 -4.10 -0.33
N TRP A 259 5.30 -5.37 0.03
CA TRP A 259 6.55 -6.10 -0.23
C TRP A 259 6.82 -6.20 -1.73
N GLN A 260 5.82 -6.61 -2.53
CA GLN A 260 5.95 -6.64 -3.99
C GLN A 260 6.29 -5.26 -4.56
N GLY A 261 5.62 -4.20 -4.07
CA GLY A 261 5.93 -2.83 -4.48
C GLY A 261 7.37 -2.42 -4.17
N ALA A 262 7.92 -2.84 -3.03
CA ALA A 262 9.33 -2.59 -2.68
C ALA A 262 10.29 -3.36 -3.61
N ILE A 263 9.96 -4.61 -3.98
CA ILE A 263 10.72 -5.39 -4.97
C ILE A 263 10.72 -4.67 -6.33
N ASP A 264 9.56 -4.20 -6.79
CA ASP A 264 9.43 -3.50 -8.07
C ASP A 264 10.29 -2.23 -8.08
N ARG A 265 10.32 -1.48 -6.98
CA ARG A 265 11.19 -0.29 -6.85
C ARG A 265 12.67 -0.63 -6.86
N LEU A 266 13.09 -1.71 -6.17
CA LEU A 266 14.47 -2.20 -6.26
C LEU A 266 14.83 -2.57 -7.70
N GLY A 267 13.91 -3.18 -8.45
CA GLY A 267 14.09 -3.54 -9.85
C GLY A 267 14.22 -2.35 -10.81
N GLN A 268 13.72 -1.18 -10.44
CA GLN A 268 13.84 0.06 -11.23
C GLN A 268 15.20 0.78 -11.05
N ILE A 269 16.01 0.37 -10.08
CA ILE A 269 17.31 0.99 -9.83
C ILE A 269 18.29 0.59 -10.95
N PRO A 270 18.94 1.55 -11.64
CA PRO A 270 19.76 1.24 -12.81
C PRO A 270 20.91 0.28 -12.49
N ALA A 271 20.94 -0.89 -13.14
CA ALA A 271 21.84 -2.00 -12.83
C ALA A 271 23.34 -1.69 -13.02
N GLN A 272 23.67 -0.67 -13.82
CA GLN A 272 25.04 -0.19 -14.02
C GLN A 272 25.63 0.50 -12.78
N THR A 273 24.78 0.98 -11.88
CA THR A 273 25.21 1.63 -10.63
C THR A 273 25.62 0.61 -9.58
N MET A 274 26.42 1.03 -8.61
CA MET A 274 26.73 0.22 -7.42
C MET A 274 25.46 -0.21 -6.69
N ALA A 275 24.58 0.76 -6.43
CA ALA A 275 23.32 0.55 -5.75
C ALA A 275 22.41 -0.39 -6.53
N GLY A 276 22.40 -0.30 -7.86
CA GLY A 276 21.64 -1.20 -8.74
C GLY A 276 22.09 -2.65 -8.65
N ARG A 277 23.40 -2.93 -8.61
CA ARG A 277 23.91 -4.30 -8.42
C ARG A 277 23.44 -4.89 -7.09
N LYS A 278 23.52 -4.11 -6.02
CA LYS A 278 23.00 -4.52 -4.70
C LYS A 278 21.48 -4.69 -4.73
N ALA A 279 20.76 -3.80 -5.41
CA ALA A 279 19.31 -3.87 -5.58
C ALA A 279 18.90 -5.17 -6.28
N GLN A 280 19.60 -5.61 -7.33
CA GLN A 280 19.30 -6.86 -8.05
C GLN A 280 19.50 -8.11 -7.17
N GLN A 281 20.53 -8.12 -6.32
CA GLN A 281 20.69 -9.18 -5.32
C GLN A 281 19.53 -9.20 -4.32
N LEU A 282 19.07 -8.02 -3.89
CA LEU A 282 17.91 -7.89 -3.01
C LEU A 282 16.61 -8.28 -3.69
N VAL A 283 16.38 -7.94 -4.97
CA VAL A 283 15.23 -8.40 -5.75
C VAL A 283 15.18 -9.91 -5.76
N THR A 284 16.30 -10.57 -6.06
CA THR A 284 16.37 -12.04 -6.09
C THR A 284 16.04 -12.65 -4.74
N THR A 285 16.66 -12.15 -3.67
CA THR A 285 16.46 -12.66 -2.32
C THR A 285 15.04 -12.39 -1.82
N ALA A 286 14.55 -11.17 -1.97
CA ALA A 286 13.23 -10.75 -1.52
C ALA A 286 12.10 -11.42 -2.33
N SER A 287 12.30 -11.68 -3.62
CA SER A 287 11.35 -12.44 -4.45
C SER A 287 11.29 -13.90 -4.02
N ARG A 288 12.44 -14.52 -3.73
CA ARG A 288 12.48 -15.89 -3.18
C ARG A 288 11.81 -15.96 -1.82
N ASP A 289 12.16 -15.06 -0.89
CA ASP A 289 11.51 -14.98 0.42
C ASP A 289 9.98 -14.81 0.28
N LEU A 290 9.53 -13.96 -0.66
CA LEU A 290 8.12 -13.76 -0.95
C LEU A 290 7.48 -14.99 -1.61
N GLN A 291 8.21 -15.74 -2.41
CA GLN A 291 7.77 -16.99 -3.03
C GLN A 291 7.71 -18.14 -2.01
N ASP A 292 8.61 -18.20 -1.04
CA ASP A 292 8.55 -19.14 0.08
C ASP A 292 7.31 -18.83 0.94
N LEU A 293 7.07 -17.54 1.18
CA LEU A 293 5.81 -17.07 1.74
C LEU A 293 4.63 -17.33 0.81
N GLY A 294 4.83 -17.35 -0.52
CA GLY A 294 3.87 -17.44 -1.61
C GLY A 294 3.38 -18.86 -1.91
N GLY A 295 4.25 -19.85 -1.77
CA GLY A 295 3.91 -21.26 -1.66
C GLY A 295 3.08 -21.52 -0.39
N LEU A 296 3.36 -20.77 0.69
CA LEU A 296 2.45 -20.62 1.82
C LEU A 296 1.28 -19.65 1.54
N ALA A 297 1.34 -18.68 0.61
CA ALA A 297 0.34 -17.60 0.47
C ALA A 297 -0.78 -17.96 -0.50
N ALA A 298 -0.54 -18.73 -1.56
CA ALA A 298 -1.64 -19.31 -2.34
C ALA A 298 -2.46 -20.27 -1.47
N GLY A 299 -1.78 -21.02 -0.59
CA GLY A 299 -2.39 -21.79 0.50
C GLY A 299 -3.14 -20.89 1.49
N ASN A 300 -2.46 -19.90 2.07
CA ASN A 300 -3.01 -19.01 3.11
C ASN A 300 -4.14 -18.11 2.58
N VAL A 301 -4.12 -17.68 1.32
CA VAL A 301 -5.20 -16.89 0.70
C VAL A 301 -6.42 -17.79 0.46
N LYS A 302 -6.22 -19.05 0.04
CA LYS A 302 -7.31 -20.02 -0.07
C LYS A 302 -7.88 -20.37 1.31
N VAL A 303 -7.03 -20.67 2.28
CA VAL A 303 -7.40 -20.97 3.67
C VAL A 303 -8.13 -19.77 4.28
N LEU A 304 -7.64 -18.55 4.04
CA LEU A 304 -8.34 -17.34 4.44
C LEU A 304 -9.74 -17.26 3.84
N ALA A 305 -9.87 -17.43 2.52
CA ALA A 305 -11.16 -17.35 1.86
C ALA A 305 -12.14 -18.42 2.39
N LEU A 306 -11.63 -19.61 2.72
CA LEU A 306 -12.41 -20.68 3.36
C LEU A 306 -12.85 -20.31 4.78
N VAL A 307 -11.94 -19.84 5.64
CA VAL A 307 -12.25 -19.44 7.02
C VAL A 307 -13.23 -18.26 7.03
N SER A 308 -12.97 -17.18 6.28
CA SER A 308 -13.87 -16.03 6.24
C SER A 308 -15.23 -16.39 5.65
N GLY A 309 -15.28 -17.23 4.61
CA GLY A 309 -16.54 -17.73 4.08
C GLY A 309 -17.31 -18.55 5.12
N ALA A 310 -16.63 -19.41 5.87
CA ALA A 310 -17.25 -20.19 6.94
C ALA A 310 -17.84 -19.30 8.04
N GLU A 311 -17.11 -18.26 8.48
CA GLU A 311 -17.59 -17.31 9.48
C GLU A 311 -18.82 -16.53 9.00
N GLU A 312 -18.89 -16.16 7.73
CA GLU A 312 -20.06 -15.47 7.18
C GLU A 312 -21.30 -16.36 7.21
N PHE A 313 -21.19 -17.63 6.80
CA PHE A 313 -22.29 -18.59 6.87
C PHE A 313 -22.70 -18.90 8.31
N ALA A 314 -21.73 -19.07 9.22
CA ALA A 314 -21.99 -19.26 10.63
C ALA A 314 -22.74 -18.07 11.25
N LYS A 315 -22.36 -16.83 10.89
CA LYS A 315 -23.05 -15.62 11.34
C LYS A 315 -24.49 -15.57 10.84
N LYS A 316 -24.72 -15.82 9.55
CA LYS A 316 -26.06 -15.90 8.97
C LYS A 316 -26.91 -16.98 9.64
N ALA A 317 -26.33 -18.15 9.91
CA ALA A 317 -27.01 -19.23 10.61
C ALA A 317 -27.39 -18.84 12.05
N ALA A 318 -26.47 -18.22 12.79
CA ALA A 318 -26.73 -17.74 14.15
C ALA A 318 -27.84 -16.67 14.18
N GLU A 319 -27.85 -15.75 13.21
CA GLU A 319 -28.89 -14.74 13.05
C GLU A 319 -30.23 -15.37 12.66
N ALA A 320 -30.24 -16.31 11.72
CA ALA A 320 -31.44 -17.01 11.26
C ALA A 320 -32.09 -17.84 12.39
N GLY A 321 -31.29 -18.47 13.26
CA GLY A 321 -31.75 -19.26 14.39
C GLY A 321 -32.13 -18.47 15.65
N ARG A 322 -31.87 -17.15 15.69
CA ARG A 322 -32.14 -16.32 16.88
C ARG A 322 -33.64 -16.14 17.12
N ASN A 323 -34.04 -16.06 18.39
CA ASN A 323 -35.42 -15.82 18.84
C ASN A 323 -36.45 -16.85 18.33
N PRO A 324 -36.29 -18.15 18.68
CA PRO A 324 -37.32 -19.17 18.38
C PRO A 324 -38.66 -18.86 19.09
N PRO A 325 -39.79 -19.44 18.64
CA PRO A 325 -39.92 -20.55 17.69
C PRO A 325 -39.85 -20.14 16.21
N HIS A 326 -39.35 -21.04 15.35
CA HIS A 326 -39.28 -20.88 13.89
C HIS A 326 -39.92 -22.07 13.18
N SER A 327 -40.40 -21.85 11.96
CA SER A 327 -40.94 -22.90 11.10
C SER A 327 -39.89 -23.95 10.73
N SER A 328 -40.34 -25.13 10.30
CA SER A 328 -39.45 -26.19 9.82
C SER A 328 -38.54 -25.70 8.68
N ASP A 329 -39.07 -24.92 7.73
CA ASP A 329 -38.30 -24.39 6.60
C ASP A 329 -37.15 -23.49 7.07
N ARG A 330 -37.42 -22.61 8.03
CA ARG A 330 -36.40 -21.71 8.59
C ARG A 330 -35.33 -22.46 9.38
N TRP A 331 -35.71 -23.51 10.12
CA TRP A 331 -34.73 -24.38 10.77
C TRP A 331 -33.88 -25.18 9.77
N GLN A 332 -34.49 -25.62 8.68
CA GLN A 332 -33.79 -26.32 7.60
C GLN A 332 -32.78 -25.39 6.91
N GLU A 333 -33.16 -24.16 6.59
CA GLU A 333 -32.26 -23.14 6.05
C GLU A 333 -31.11 -22.84 7.02
N THR A 334 -31.41 -22.68 8.31
CA THR A 334 -30.39 -22.48 9.35
C THR A 334 -29.40 -23.66 9.41
N ALA A 335 -29.89 -24.89 9.30
CA ALA A 335 -29.05 -26.10 9.26
C ALA A 335 -28.15 -26.13 8.02
N GLN A 336 -28.67 -25.72 6.85
CA GLN A 336 -27.90 -25.65 5.62
C GLN A 336 -26.77 -24.61 5.70
N MET A 337 -27.02 -23.45 6.30
CA MET A 337 -25.97 -22.43 6.50
C MET A 337 -24.87 -22.93 7.44
N TRP A 338 -25.21 -23.59 8.55
CA TRP A 338 -24.22 -24.23 9.42
C TRP A 338 -23.42 -25.31 8.69
N GLN A 339 -24.06 -26.12 7.85
CA GLN A 339 -23.38 -27.15 7.05
C GLN A 339 -22.40 -26.50 6.06
N GLN A 340 -22.81 -25.45 5.34
CA GLN A 340 -21.92 -24.73 4.42
C GLN A 340 -20.71 -24.10 5.12
N ALA A 341 -20.87 -23.66 6.38
CA ALA A 341 -19.75 -23.20 7.19
C ALA A 341 -18.79 -24.35 7.54
N ILE A 342 -19.32 -25.52 7.89
CA ILE A 342 -18.53 -26.72 8.20
C ILE A 342 -17.75 -27.20 6.96
N ASP A 343 -18.42 -27.36 5.81
CA ASP A 343 -17.82 -27.88 4.58
C ASP A 343 -16.59 -27.05 4.17
N ARG A 344 -16.68 -25.72 4.28
CA ARG A 344 -15.57 -24.81 4.00
C ARG A 344 -14.38 -24.99 4.95
N LEU A 345 -14.63 -25.27 6.22
CA LEU A 345 -13.56 -25.53 7.18
C LEU A 345 -12.93 -26.91 6.99
N GLU A 346 -13.69 -27.88 6.50
CA GLU A 346 -13.19 -29.23 6.15
C GLU A 346 -12.29 -29.22 4.90
N ASP A 347 -12.49 -28.26 3.99
CA ASP A 347 -11.66 -28.04 2.81
C ASP A 347 -10.25 -27.49 3.12
N ILE A 348 -9.97 -27.14 4.38
CA ILE A 348 -8.66 -26.65 4.82
C ILE A 348 -7.70 -27.84 4.98
N PRO A 349 -6.59 -27.88 4.22
CA PRO A 349 -5.72 -29.04 4.18
C PRO A 349 -4.89 -29.17 5.47
N ALA A 350 -4.67 -30.40 5.93
CA ALA A 350 -3.95 -30.69 7.17
C ALA A 350 -2.46 -30.32 7.14
N ASN A 351 -1.89 -30.02 5.97
CA ASN A 351 -0.52 -29.54 5.84
C ASN A 351 -0.36 -28.04 6.16
N ASP A 352 -1.47 -27.29 6.31
CA ASP A 352 -1.46 -25.93 6.87
C ASP A 352 -1.65 -26.01 8.39
N LEU A 353 -0.55 -26.12 9.13
CA LEU A 353 -0.57 -26.35 10.59
C LEU A 353 -1.27 -25.22 11.37
N GLN A 354 -1.22 -23.97 10.90
CA GLN A 354 -1.83 -22.84 11.59
C GLN A 354 -3.32 -22.72 11.25
N GLY A 355 -3.67 -22.75 9.96
CA GLY A 355 -5.05 -22.68 9.51
C GLY A 355 -5.88 -23.89 9.96
N TYR A 356 -5.27 -25.09 9.96
CA TYR A 356 -5.94 -26.32 10.37
C TYR A 356 -6.30 -26.32 11.86
N ALA A 357 -5.40 -25.88 12.75
CA ALA A 357 -5.68 -25.84 14.19
C ALA A 357 -6.87 -24.91 14.52
N GLU A 358 -6.94 -23.74 13.87
CA GLU A 358 -8.06 -22.81 14.03
C GLU A 358 -9.36 -23.38 13.44
N ALA A 359 -9.28 -24.01 12.26
CA ALA A 359 -10.41 -24.67 11.62
C ALA A 359 -11.01 -25.79 12.49
N GLN A 360 -10.17 -26.62 13.12
CA GLN A 360 -10.64 -27.71 14.00
C GLN A 360 -11.41 -27.18 15.22
N LYS A 361 -10.97 -26.05 15.80
CA LYS A 361 -11.68 -25.43 16.92
C LYS A 361 -13.07 -24.95 16.50
N LYS A 362 -13.17 -24.24 15.36
CA LYS A 362 -14.45 -23.76 14.81
C LYS A 362 -15.35 -24.91 14.38
N LEU A 363 -14.79 -25.98 13.82
CA LEU A 363 -15.53 -27.19 13.42
C LEU A 363 -16.26 -27.83 14.60
N ALA A 364 -15.61 -27.94 15.76
CA ALA A 364 -16.25 -28.47 16.95
C ALA A 364 -17.46 -27.62 17.38
N GLU A 365 -17.31 -26.29 17.37
CA GLU A 365 -18.38 -25.36 17.67
C GLU A 365 -19.53 -25.45 16.66
N TYR A 366 -19.23 -25.42 15.36
CA TYR A 366 -20.23 -25.38 14.31
C TYR A 366 -21.00 -26.70 14.20
N ARG A 367 -20.32 -27.84 14.42
CA ARG A 367 -20.98 -29.15 14.50
C ARG A 367 -21.93 -29.24 15.69
N ASN A 368 -21.56 -28.65 16.83
CA ASN A 368 -22.45 -28.57 17.98
C ASN A 368 -23.69 -27.70 17.68
N ASN A 369 -23.50 -26.53 17.07
CA ASN A 369 -24.60 -25.65 16.66
C ASN A 369 -25.52 -26.31 15.63
N LEU A 370 -24.97 -26.99 14.63
CA LEU A 370 -25.74 -27.75 13.65
C LEU A 370 -26.55 -28.87 14.31
N SER A 371 -25.97 -29.58 15.28
CA SER A 371 -26.67 -30.62 16.04
C SER A 371 -27.87 -30.05 16.78
N GLU A 372 -27.70 -28.91 17.47
CA GLU A 372 -28.80 -28.24 18.17
C GLU A 372 -29.92 -27.82 17.20
N VAL A 373 -29.56 -27.24 16.06
CA VAL A 373 -30.53 -26.83 15.03
C VAL A 373 -31.28 -28.02 14.44
N LYS A 374 -30.59 -29.15 14.17
CA LYS A 374 -31.24 -30.39 13.69
C LYS A 374 -32.22 -30.97 14.71
N VAL A 375 -31.90 -30.89 16.01
CA VAL A 375 -32.84 -31.31 17.07
C VAL A 375 -34.07 -30.40 17.09
N ARG A 376 -33.90 -29.08 16.97
CA ARG A 376 -35.02 -28.12 16.91
C ARG A 376 -35.90 -28.33 15.68
N LEU A 377 -35.29 -28.56 14.52
CA LEU A 377 -36.01 -28.91 13.28
C LEU A 377 -36.89 -30.15 13.48
N LYS A 378 -36.32 -31.21 14.06
CA LYS A 378 -37.05 -32.45 14.33
C LYS A 378 -38.23 -32.21 15.27
N TYR A 379 -38.03 -31.47 16.36
CA TYR A 379 -39.12 -31.16 17.31
C TYR A 379 -40.23 -30.32 16.68
N GLU A 380 -39.87 -29.37 15.82
CA GLU A 380 -40.85 -28.58 15.09
C GLU A 380 -41.68 -29.46 14.13
N GLN A 381 -41.03 -30.32 13.36
CA GLN A 381 -41.71 -31.24 12.44
C GLN A 381 -42.63 -32.21 13.17
N GLU A 382 -42.16 -32.82 14.27
CA GLU A 382 -42.96 -33.71 15.11
C GLU A 382 -44.16 -32.99 15.73
N ALA A 383 -43.99 -31.74 16.16
CA ALA A 383 -45.06 -30.93 16.74
C ALA A 383 -46.13 -30.56 15.71
N VAL A 384 -45.72 -30.14 14.50
CA VAL A 384 -46.65 -29.84 13.40
C VAL A 384 -47.45 -31.09 13.04
N GLN A 385 -46.78 -32.23 12.85
CA GLN A 385 -47.45 -33.50 12.54
C GLN A 385 -48.40 -33.96 13.65
N ALA A 386 -48.03 -33.78 14.92
CA ALA A 386 -48.87 -34.13 16.05
C ALA A 386 -50.13 -33.26 16.11
N LEU A 387 -50.01 -31.95 15.90
CA LEU A 387 -51.17 -31.06 15.85
C LEU A 387 -52.08 -31.36 14.65
N GLU A 388 -51.51 -31.62 13.47
CA GLU A 388 -52.28 -32.01 12.29
C GLU A 388 -53.04 -33.32 12.51
N SER A 389 -52.40 -34.32 13.14
CA SER A 389 -53.02 -35.59 13.47
C SER A 389 -54.14 -35.41 14.50
N ALA A 390 -53.90 -34.62 15.54
CA ALA A 390 -54.90 -34.27 16.54
C ALA A 390 -56.12 -33.57 15.91
N ASN A 391 -55.90 -32.60 15.01
CA ASN A 391 -56.97 -31.89 14.31
C ASN A 391 -57.77 -32.82 13.40
N ARG A 392 -57.11 -33.74 12.68
CA ARG A 392 -57.77 -34.73 11.83
C ARG A 392 -58.64 -35.68 12.65
N ASN A 393 -58.08 -36.19 13.75
CA ASN A 393 -58.78 -37.07 14.69
C ASN A 393 -59.97 -36.36 15.34
N LEU A 394 -59.80 -35.08 15.69
CA LEU A 394 -60.87 -34.24 16.22
C LEU A 394 -62.00 -34.05 15.20
N ALA A 395 -61.69 -33.72 13.95
CA ALA A 395 -62.68 -33.58 12.88
C ALA A 395 -63.45 -34.88 12.63
N ASN A 396 -62.74 -36.01 12.55
CA ASN A 396 -63.35 -37.33 12.38
C ASN A 396 -64.26 -37.70 13.55
N LEU A 397 -63.81 -37.43 14.78
CA LEU A 397 -64.61 -37.66 15.98
C LEU A 397 -65.90 -36.84 15.92
N TRP A 398 -65.82 -35.53 15.66
CA TRP A 398 -67.01 -34.69 15.55
C TRP A 398 -67.98 -35.13 14.46
N ALA A 399 -67.48 -35.59 13.31
CA ALA A 399 -68.32 -36.12 12.23
C ALA A 399 -69.03 -37.42 12.61
N SER A 400 -68.44 -38.23 13.50
CA SER A 400 -68.99 -39.51 13.96
C SER A 400 -70.04 -39.38 15.08
N LEU A 401 -70.12 -38.22 15.75
CA LEU A 401 -71.03 -38.04 16.88
C LEU A 401 -72.46 -37.77 16.41
N PRO A 402 -73.48 -38.40 17.02
CA PRO A 402 -74.88 -38.18 16.66
C PRO A 402 -75.32 -36.75 16.97
N LYS A 403 -76.00 -36.09 16.02
CA LYS A 403 -76.37 -34.66 16.07
C LYS A 403 -77.34 -34.33 17.21
N ASP A 404 -78.18 -35.28 17.56
CA ASP A 404 -79.30 -35.20 18.48
C ASP A 404 -79.03 -35.97 19.81
N GLY A 405 -77.83 -36.51 19.97
CA GLY A 405 -77.30 -37.02 21.25
C GLY A 405 -77.98 -38.27 21.82
N LYS A 406 -79.06 -38.77 21.22
CA LYS A 406 -79.85 -39.91 21.72
C LYS A 406 -79.08 -41.24 21.70
N ASP A 407 -78.22 -41.43 20.69
CA ASP A 407 -77.45 -42.67 20.49
C ASP A 407 -75.94 -42.47 20.76
N LEU A 408 -75.59 -41.51 21.61
CA LEU A 408 -74.18 -41.20 21.90
C LEU A 408 -73.52 -42.35 22.67
N ASN A 409 -72.57 -43.04 22.02
CA ASN A 409 -71.65 -43.93 22.74
C ASN A 409 -70.61 -43.09 23.50
N ARG A 410 -70.94 -42.74 24.74
CA ARG A 410 -70.11 -41.91 25.64
C ARG A 410 -68.69 -42.47 25.83
N ASN A 411 -68.56 -43.80 25.98
CA ASN A 411 -67.25 -44.43 26.20
C ASN A 411 -66.36 -44.31 24.96
N GLN A 412 -66.93 -44.48 23.76
CA GLN A 412 -66.20 -44.30 22.51
C GLN A 412 -65.78 -42.83 22.31
N ALA A 413 -66.67 -41.88 22.63
CA ALA A 413 -66.33 -40.46 22.56
C ALA A 413 -65.19 -40.09 23.52
N ILE A 414 -65.25 -40.58 24.78
CA ILE A 414 -64.19 -40.39 25.77
C ILE A 414 -62.87 -40.98 25.25
N ALA A 415 -62.87 -42.21 24.72
CA ALA A 415 -61.66 -42.82 24.16
C ALA A 415 -61.08 -42.00 23.00
N GLY A 416 -61.93 -41.47 22.10
CA GLY A 416 -61.51 -40.60 21.01
C GLY A 416 -60.84 -39.31 21.50
N PHE A 417 -61.45 -38.62 22.47
CA PHE A 417 -60.88 -37.42 23.06
C PHE A 417 -59.58 -37.69 23.83
N LEU A 418 -59.45 -38.84 24.51
CA LEU A 418 -58.20 -39.25 25.15
C LEU A 418 -57.06 -39.47 24.15
N THR A 419 -57.34 -40.10 23.00
CA THR A 419 -56.35 -40.26 21.92
C THR A 419 -55.89 -38.89 21.40
N ILE A 420 -56.83 -37.96 21.14
CA ILE A 420 -56.49 -36.60 20.68
C ILE A 420 -55.64 -35.87 21.72
N LYS A 421 -55.98 -35.98 23.01
CA LYS A 421 -55.18 -35.40 24.10
C LYS A 421 -53.75 -35.97 24.09
N ASN A 422 -53.58 -37.29 23.91
CA ASN A 422 -52.27 -37.92 23.86
C ASN A 422 -51.44 -37.45 22.66
N ASP A 423 -52.05 -37.14 21.51
CA ASP A 423 -51.35 -36.54 20.38
C ASP A 423 -50.91 -35.11 20.68
N LEU A 424 -51.79 -34.30 21.30
CA LEU A 424 -51.46 -32.93 21.73
C LEU A 424 -50.39 -32.88 22.82
N ASP A 425 -50.30 -33.91 23.67
CA ASP A 425 -49.25 -34.05 24.69
C ASP A 425 -47.85 -34.28 24.10
N LYS A 426 -47.75 -34.70 22.83
CA LYS A 426 -46.47 -34.83 22.12
C LYS A 426 -45.91 -33.47 21.65
N VAL A 427 -46.73 -32.43 21.61
CA VAL A 427 -46.32 -31.09 21.15
C VAL A 427 -45.48 -30.40 22.22
N LYS A 428 -44.16 -30.31 21.96
CA LYS A 428 -43.19 -29.72 22.88
C LYS A 428 -43.25 -28.19 22.91
N ASN A 429 -42.85 -27.61 24.04
CA ASN A 429 -42.67 -26.17 24.19
C ASN A 429 -41.57 -25.65 23.23
N GLY A 430 -41.69 -24.37 22.85
CA GLY A 430 -40.73 -23.75 21.93
C GLY A 430 -40.88 -24.15 20.45
N THR A 431 -42.00 -24.77 20.08
CA THR A 431 -42.41 -25.01 18.69
C THR A 431 -43.44 -23.97 18.25
N THR A 432 -43.58 -23.72 16.94
CA THR A 432 -44.49 -22.66 16.44
C THR A 432 -45.95 -22.96 16.75
N VAL A 433 -46.30 -24.25 16.76
CA VAL A 433 -47.66 -24.74 17.00
C VAL A 433 -48.01 -24.97 18.47
N TYR A 434 -47.04 -24.77 19.40
CA TYR A 434 -47.23 -25.10 20.82
C TYR A 434 -48.44 -24.40 21.44
N LEU A 435 -48.58 -23.08 21.26
CA LEU A 435 -49.69 -22.33 21.84
C LEU A 435 -51.04 -22.82 21.30
N LYS A 436 -51.10 -23.13 20.00
CA LYS A 436 -52.31 -23.65 19.38
C LYS A 436 -52.67 -25.05 19.87
N ALA A 437 -51.66 -25.90 20.07
CA ALA A 437 -51.86 -27.23 20.64
C ALA A 437 -52.37 -27.16 22.08
N GLN A 438 -51.85 -26.23 22.91
CA GLN A 438 -52.33 -26.04 24.28
C GLN A 438 -53.77 -25.52 24.33
N GLU A 439 -54.14 -24.59 23.44
CA GLU A 439 -55.53 -24.14 23.30
C GLU A 439 -56.46 -25.31 22.95
N THR A 440 -56.08 -26.11 21.95
CA THR A 440 -56.86 -27.26 21.49
C THR A 440 -56.98 -28.32 22.60
N LYS A 441 -55.89 -28.55 23.34
CA LYS A 441 -55.87 -29.48 24.47
C LYS A 441 -56.84 -29.06 25.57
N MET A 442 -56.88 -27.78 25.90
CA MET A 442 -57.83 -27.25 26.89
C MET A 442 -59.28 -27.48 26.47
N GLN A 443 -59.60 -27.29 25.18
CA GLN A 443 -60.93 -27.57 24.65
C GLN A 443 -61.29 -29.06 24.76
N VAL A 444 -60.35 -29.95 24.42
CA VAL A 444 -60.52 -31.41 24.55
C VAL A 444 -60.74 -31.82 26.00
N GLU A 445 -59.98 -31.25 26.94
CA GLU A 445 -60.13 -31.51 28.38
C GLU A 445 -61.48 -31.04 28.92
N GLN A 446 -62.00 -29.91 28.44
CA GLN A 446 -63.34 -29.44 28.79
C GLN A 446 -64.42 -30.43 28.31
N GLN A 447 -64.30 -30.94 27.07
CA GLN A 447 -65.25 -31.93 26.54
C GLN A 447 -65.19 -33.25 27.31
N LEU A 448 -63.99 -33.72 27.66
CA LEU A 448 -63.80 -34.90 28.51
C LEU A 448 -64.50 -34.72 29.87
N LYS A 449 -64.32 -33.58 30.52
CA LYS A 449 -64.96 -33.28 31.80
C LYS A 449 -66.49 -33.28 31.69
N LEU A 450 -67.05 -32.70 30.62
CA LEU A 450 -68.49 -32.71 30.37
C LEU A 450 -69.02 -34.14 30.20
N LEU A 451 -68.35 -34.96 29.38
CA LEU A 451 -68.75 -36.36 29.14
C LEU A 451 -68.64 -37.23 30.40
N GLN A 452 -67.66 -36.98 31.27
CA GLN A 452 -67.47 -37.70 32.52
C GLN A 452 -68.44 -37.28 33.63
N SER A 453 -68.93 -36.03 33.59
CA SER A 453 -69.82 -35.46 34.62
C SER A 453 -71.31 -35.69 34.37
N GLY A 454 -71.72 -35.96 33.12
CA GLY A 454 -73.08 -36.37 32.82
C GLY A 454 -73.31 -37.78 33.38
N LYS A 455 -74.23 -37.95 34.32
CA LYS A 455 -74.84 -39.25 34.59
C LYS A 455 -75.87 -39.50 33.50
#